data_AF-F6FH74-F1
#
_entry.id   AF-F6FH74-F1
#
_cell.length_a   1.000
_cell.length_b   1.000
_cell.length_c   1.000
_cell.angle_alpha   90.00
_cell.angle_beta   90.00
_cell.angle_gamma   90.00
#
_symmetry.space_group_name_H-M   'P 1'
#
loop_
_entity.id
_entity.type
_entity.pdbx_description
1 polymer ?
#
loop_
_entity_poly.entity_id
_entity_poly.type
_entity_poly.pdbx_seq_one_letter_code
_entity_poly.pdbx_strand_id
1 'polypeptide(L)'
;MLSSLGAASGIAGGAVVYSQIGKEDNSKSLREHIDTKRRIILNTDNSDHDGVWKQLVSEYKASNSAIKGIDKETVDESRLKNYCKTSQSKKSEEASLIREYTQWCSRNSLREQITTLSTGKKNWILEGDTSTWDTKKASYKSIPTNDPTLEGVEKTNPDTSKMISACNKLALIPYINTDDNNYKLVDKWCVKD
;
A
#
# COMPACT_ATOMS: atom_id res chain seq x y z
N MET A 1 4.91 -40.13 -0.25
CA MET A 1 5.66 -38.87 -0.24
C MET A 1 5.13 -38.02 -1.37
N LEU A 2 4.28 -37.03 -1.08
CA LEU A 2 3.89 -36.01 -2.05
C LEU A 2 4.74 -34.77 -1.78
N SER A 3 5.65 -34.52 -2.71
CA SER A 3 6.53 -33.38 -2.73
C SER A 3 5.77 -32.10 -3.08
N SER A 4 6.14 -31.02 -2.37
CA SER A 4 6.25 -29.65 -2.87
C SER A 4 5.04 -29.02 -3.57
N LEU A 5 4.34 -28.13 -2.85
CA LEU A 5 4.08 -26.80 -3.38
C LEU A 5 4.85 -25.80 -2.51
N GLY A 6 6.02 -25.40 -3.01
CA GLY A 6 6.67 -24.19 -2.52
C GLY A 6 5.73 -23.02 -2.76
N ALA A 7 5.45 -22.27 -1.69
CA ALA A 7 4.75 -21.01 -1.80
C ALA A 7 5.60 -20.09 -2.67
N ALA A 8 5.22 -19.93 -3.93
CA ALA A 8 5.63 -18.79 -4.73
C ALA A 8 4.99 -17.57 -4.06
N SER A 9 5.71 -16.96 -3.14
CA SER A 9 5.36 -15.67 -2.55
C SER A 9 5.23 -14.68 -3.70
N GLY A 10 3.98 -14.41 -4.08
CA GLY A 10 3.64 -13.44 -5.11
C GLY A 10 4.37 -12.14 -4.80
N ILE A 11 5.11 -11.65 -5.78
CA ILE A 11 5.70 -10.32 -5.74
C ILE A 11 4.51 -9.38 -5.49
N ALA A 12 4.41 -8.81 -4.29
CA ALA A 12 3.31 -7.93 -3.89
C ALA A 12 3.42 -6.54 -4.58
N GLY A 13 3.90 -6.51 -5.83
CA GLY A 13 3.74 -5.39 -6.73
C GLY A 13 2.32 -5.42 -7.27
N GLY A 14 1.41 -4.72 -6.59
CA GLY A 14 0.01 -4.62 -7.01
C GLY A 14 -0.08 -4.29 -8.50
N ALA A 15 -0.86 -5.08 -9.23
CA ALA A 15 -1.09 -4.87 -10.65
C ALA A 15 -1.70 -3.47 -10.86
N VAL A 16 -0.94 -2.56 -11.47
CA VAL A 16 -1.43 -1.22 -11.83
C VAL A 16 -2.28 -1.36 -13.09
N VAL A 17 -3.60 -1.29 -12.95
CA VAL A 17 -4.53 -1.23 -14.08
C VAL A 17 -4.53 0.20 -14.62
N TYR A 18 -3.82 0.44 -15.72
CA TYR A 18 -3.89 1.69 -16.48
C TYR A 18 -5.10 1.67 -17.40
N SER A 19 -6.24 2.16 -16.92
CA SER A 19 -7.34 2.54 -17.81
C SER A 19 -7.15 3.99 -18.24
N GLN A 20 -7.00 4.20 -19.55
CA GLN A 20 -7.14 5.49 -20.26
C GLN A 20 -6.00 6.51 -20.05
N ILE A 21 -4.83 6.22 -20.64
CA ILE A 21 -3.92 7.29 -21.06
C ILE A 21 -4.49 7.85 -22.38
N GLY A 22 -5.37 8.83 -22.27
CA GLY A 22 -5.86 9.62 -23.40
C GLY A 22 -4.73 10.47 -23.98
N LYS A 23 -4.75 10.66 -25.29
CA LYS A 23 -3.83 11.55 -26.02
C LYS A 23 -4.17 13.01 -25.69
N GLU A 24 -3.71 13.54 -24.57
CA GLU A 24 -3.75 14.97 -24.31
C GLU A 24 -2.50 15.44 -23.58
N ASP A 25 -1.75 16.26 -24.33
CA ASP A 25 -0.68 17.16 -23.93
C ASP A 25 0.50 16.54 -23.15
N ASN A 26 1.69 16.67 -23.73
CA ASN A 26 3.00 16.46 -23.09
C ASN A 26 3.25 17.41 -21.89
N SER A 27 2.21 17.95 -21.26
CA SER A 27 2.27 18.91 -20.17
C SER A 27 2.46 18.24 -18.82
N LYS A 28 1.93 17.01 -18.63
CA LYS A 28 1.96 16.30 -17.33
C LYS A 28 3.33 15.73 -17.03
N SER A 29 3.79 16.00 -15.82
CA SER A 29 4.94 15.37 -15.20
C SER A 29 4.61 13.96 -14.73
N LEU A 30 5.63 13.10 -14.58
CA LEU A 30 5.46 11.73 -14.06
C LEU A 30 4.73 11.70 -12.71
N ARG A 31 4.96 12.71 -11.85
CA ARG A 31 4.26 12.85 -10.58
C ARG A 31 2.76 13.08 -10.74
N GLU A 32 2.35 13.84 -11.75
CA GLU A 32 0.93 14.18 -12.01
C GLU A 32 0.13 13.00 -12.57
N HIS A 33 0.79 11.94 -13.05
CA HIS A 33 0.13 10.70 -13.46
C HIS A 33 -0.28 9.79 -12.29
N ILE A 34 0.20 10.04 -11.07
CA ILE A 34 -0.14 9.21 -9.92
C ILE A 34 -1.54 9.57 -9.41
N ASP A 35 -2.42 8.57 -9.37
CA ASP A 35 -3.72 8.70 -8.71
C ASP A 35 -3.54 8.74 -7.18
N THR A 36 -3.48 9.95 -6.63
CA THR A 36 -3.28 10.20 -5.20
C THR A 36 -4.47 9.81 -4.32
N LYS A 37 -5.61 9.45 -4.90
CA LYS A 37 -6.75 8.88 -4.15
C LYS A 37 -6.51 7.43 -3.74
N ARG A 38 -5.67 6.73 -4.49
CA ARG A 38 -5.38 5.29 -4.33
C ARG A 38 -3.94 5.04 -3.89
N ARG A 39 -3.03 5.92 -4.29
CA ARG A 39 -1.59 5.78 -4.07
C ARG A 39 -1.02 6.98 -3.32
N ILE A 40 0.02 6.70 -2.55
CA ILE A 40 0.78 7.69 -1.79
C ILE A 40 2.11 7.90 -2.50
N ILE A 41 2.39 9.15 -2.88
CA ILE A 41 3.69 9.54 -3.41
C ILE A 41 4.69 9.46 -2.27
N LEU A 42 5.80 8.76 -2.48
CA LEU A 42 6.74 8.53 -1.39
C LEU A 42 7.64 9.74 -1.17
N ASN A 43 7.67 10.24 0.07
CA ASN A 43 8.61 11.25 0.52
C ASN A 43 10.07 10.77 0.36
N THR A 44 10.89 11.62 -0.24
CA THR A 44 12.30 11.36 -0.52
C THR A 44 13.25 12.14 0.39
N ASP A 45 12.74 13.10 1.18
CA ASP A 45 13.52 14.07 1.93
C ASP A 45 13.58 13.79 3.44
N ASN A 46 12.71 12.92 3.97
CA ASN A 46 12.69 12.55 5.39
C ASN A 46 12.49 11.04 5.60
N SER A 47 12.30 10.64 6.87
CA SER A 47 12.19 9.25 7.31
C SER A 47 10.77 8.69 7.33
N ASP A 48 9.75 9.46 6.91
CA ASP A 48 8.34 9.08 7.07
C ASP A 48 7.99 7.75 6.37
N HIS A 49 8.74 7.42 5.31
CA HIS A 49 8.50 6.22 4.49
C HIS A 49 9.67 5.23 4.46
N ASP A 50 10.61 5.27 5.42
CA ASP A 50 11.80 4.40 5.38
C ASP A 50 11.46 2.90 5.37
N GLY A 51 10.39 2.49 6.08
CA GLY A 51 9.90 1.11 6.01
C GLY A 51 9.45 0.70 4.60
N VAL A 52 8.81 1.61 3.87
CA VAL A 52 8.39 1.39 2.48
C VAL A 52 9.61 1.34 1.55
N TRP A 53 10.58 2.23 1.74
CA TRP A 53 11.79 2.25 0.92
C TRP A 53 12.62 0.96 1.06
N LYS A 54 12.79 0.44 2.28
CA LYS A 54 13.45 -0.86 2.52
C LYS A 54 12.76 -2.00 1.78
N GLN A 55 11.43 -2.02 1.84
CA GLN A 55 10.64 -3.01 1.14
C GLN A 55 10.78 -2.87 -0.38
N LEU A 56 10.72 -1.65 -0.92
CA LEU A 56 10.87 -1.42 -2.36
C LEU A 56 12.25 -1.80 -2.90
N VAL A 57 13.33 -1.56 -2.13
CA VAL A 57 14.67 -2.03 -2.52
C VAL A 57 14.69 -3.56 -2.66
N SER A 58 14.11 -4.26 -1.67
CA SER A 58 14.02 -5.72 -1.69
C SER A 58 13.20 -6.22 -2.87
N GLU A 59 12.05 -5.59 -3.15
CA GLU A 59 11.20 -5.90 -4.29
C GLU A 59 11.89 -5.61 -5.64
N TYR A 60 12.61 -4.49 -5.75
CA TYR A 60 13.33 -4.12 -6.97
C TYR A 60 14.41 -5.16 -7.30
N LYS A 61 15.20 -5.56 -6.30
CA LYS A 61 16.21 -6.63 -6.41
C LYS A 61 15.63 -7.95 -6.92
N ALA A 62 14.44 -8.32 -6.44
CA ALA A 62 13.76 -9.55 -6.83
C ALA A 62 12.93 -9.43 -8.12
N SER A 63 12.70 -8.23 -8.64
CA SER A 63 11.84 -8.00 -9.80
C SER A 63 12.56 -8.21 -11.13
N ASN A 64 11.81 -8.30 -12.23
CA ASN A 64 12.33 -8.20 -13.60
C ASN A 64 12.39 -6.75 -14.14
N SER A 65 12.01 -5.76 -13.32
CA SER A 65 12.04 -4.35 -13.73
C SER A 65 13.48 -3.85 -13.87
N ALA A 66 13.70 -2.80 -14.66
CA ALA A 66 15.01 -2.18 -14.81
C ALA A 66 14.83 -0.67 -14.91
N ILE A 67 15.33 0.07 -13.91
CA ILE A 67 15.41 1.53 -13.96
C ILE A 67 16.75 1.89 -14.59
N LYS A 68 16.73 2.71 -15.64
CA LYS A 68 17.96 3.13 -16.33
C LYS A 68 18.95 3.78 -15.34
N GLY A 69 20.14 3.21 -15.24
CA GLY A 69 21.21 3.71 -14.37
C GLY A 69 21.15 3.24 -12.92
N ILE A 70 20.21 2.35 -12.56
CA ILE A 70 20.15 1.73 -11.22
C ILE A 70 20.36 0.22 -11.36
N ASP A 71 21.56 -0.20 -11.02
CA ASP A 71 21.94 -1.60 -10.91
C ASP A 71 21.23 -2.29 -9.73
N LYS A 72 20.75 -3.53 -9.94
CA LYS A 72 19.96 -4.25 -8.94
C LYS A 72 20.79 -4.69 -7.74
N GLU A 73 21.99 -5.19 -7.95
CA GLU A 73 22.82 -5.74 -6.87
C GLU A 73 23.23 -4.64 -5.88
N THR A 74 23.48 -3.45 -6.41
CA THR A 74 24.01 -2.29 -5.67
C THR A 74 22.96 -1.25 -5.29
N VAL A 75 21.68 -1.45 -5.64
CA VAL A 75 20.61 -0.51 -5.25
C VAL A 75 20.40 -0.48 -3.74
N ASP A 76 20.22 0.73 -3.23
CA ASP A 76 19.84 1.05 -1.86
C ASP A 76 18.69 2.07 -1.85
N GLU A 77 18.23 2.42 -0.65
CA GLU A 77 17.14 3.38 -0.49
C GLU A 77 17.49 4.76 -1.07
N SER A 78 18.74 5.20 -0.90
CA SER A 78 19.21 6.50 -1.39
C SER A 78 19.17 6.61 -2.90
N ARG A 79 19.55 5.55 -3.63
CA ARG A 79 19.50 5.49 -5.09
C ARG A 79 18.06 5.55 -5.61
N LEU A 80 17.14 4.81 -5.00
CA LEU A 80 15.72 4.87 -5.38
C LEU A 80 15.09 6.23 -5.04
N LYS A 81 15.33 6.76 -3.83
CA LYS A 81 14.88 8.11 -3.43
C LYS A 81 15.38 9.17 -4.41
N ASN A 82 16.65 9.12 -4.80
CA ASN A 82 17.22 10.06 -5.75
C ASN A 82 16.60 9.95 -7.15
N TYR A 83 16.36 8.73 -7.63
CA TYR A 83 15.64 8.52 -8.89
C TYR A 83 14.26 9.16 -8.88
N CYS A 84 13.50 8.95 -7.82
CA CYS A 84 12.17 9.52 -7.68
C CYS A 84 12.21 11.05 -7.61
N LYS A 85 13.13 11.60 -6.82
CA LYS A 85 13.32 13.06 -6.67
C LYS A 85 13.69 13.75 -7.98
N THR A 86 14.56 13.13 -8.78
CA THR A 86 15.04 13.70 -10.06
C THR A 86 14.11 13.44 -11.23
N SER A 87 13.25 12.42 -11.14
CA SER A 87 12.34 12.06 -12.23
C SER A 87 10.95 12.69 -12.09
N GLN A 88 10.55 13.13 -10.90
CA GLN A 88 9.18 13.60 -10.63
C GLN A 88 8.66 14.69 -11.58
N SER A 89 9.53 15.60 -12.04
CA SER A 89 9.18 16.74 -12.91
C SER A 89 9.34 16.45 -14.40
N LYS A 90 9.87 15.28 -14.77
CA LYS A 90 9.99 14.87 -16.18
C LYS A 90 8.60 14.74 -16.78
N LYS A 91 8.41 15.36 -17.94
CA LYS A 91 7.17 15.24 -18.72
C LYS A 91 7.28 14.07 -19.69
N SER A 92 6.29 13.20 -19.71
CA SER A 92 6.30 12.02 -20.58
C SER A 92 4.91 11.38 -20.67
N GLU A 93 4.54 10.95 -21.87
CA GLU A 93 3.38 10.07 -22.11
C GLU A 93 3.79 8.59 -22.25
N GLU A 94 5.08 8.28 -22.10
CA GLU A 94 5.58 6.92 -22.28
C GLU A 94 5.04 6.01 -21.17
N ALA A 95 4.12 5.12 -21.51
CA ALA A 95 3.45 4.24 -20.55
C ALA A 95 4.42 3.41 -19.70
N SER A 96 5.56 2.99 -20.25
CA SER A 96 6.63 2.30 -19.51
C SER A 96 7.25 3.19 -18.43
N LEU A 97 7.56 4.43 -18.77
CA LEU A 97 8.17 5.38 -17.83
C LEU A 97 7.18 5.81 -16.74
N ILE A 98 5.92 6.06 -17.12
CA ILE A 98 4.85 6.37 -16.17
C ILE A 98 4.64 5.19 -15.20
N ARG A 99 4.61 3.95 -15.72
CA ARG A 99 4.47 2.74 -14.90
C ARG A 99 5.67 2.54 -13.98
N GLU A 100 6.89 2.69 -14.49
CA GLU A 100 8.12 2.58 -13.70
C GLU A 100 8.11 3.58 -12.54
N TYR A 101 7.88 4.86 -12.84
CA TYR A 101 7.82 5.90 -11.84
C TYR A 101 6.70 5.65 -10.82
N THR A 102 5.50 5.28 -11.29
CA THR A 102 4.39 4.94 -10.40
C THR A 102 4.73 3.76 -9.50
N GLN A 103 5.37 2.72 -10.02
CA GLN A 103 5.74 1.52 -9.27
C GLN A 103 6.77 1.81 -8.17
N TRP A 104 7.80 2.60 -8.47
CA TRP A 104 8.95 2.77 -7.59
C TRP A 104 8.94 4.05 -6.76
N CYS A 105 8.11 5.03 -7.11
CA CYS A 105 8.02 6.34 -6.44
C CYS A 105 6.67 6.60 -5.76
N SER A 106 5.77 5.61 -5.81
CA SER A 106 4.53 5.64 -5.05
C SER A 106 4.17 4.25 -4.57
N ARG A 107 3.24 4.18 -3.63
CA ARG A 107 2.74 2.92 -3.09
C ARG A 107 1.24 2.98 -2.94
N ASN A 108 0.56 1.85 -3.09
CA ASN A 108 -0.85 1.79 -2.73
C ASN A 108 -1.02 2.16 -1.26
N SER A 109 -2.10 2.85 -0.94
CA SER A 109 -2.56 2.97 0.43
C SER A 109 -2.99 1.61 0.97
N LEU A 110 -3.06 1.43 2.29
CA LEU A 110 -3.50 0.16 2.87
C LEU A 110 -4.91 -0.23 2.42
N ARG A 111 -5.84 0.74 2.34
CA ARG A 111 -7.19 0.50 1.83
C ARG A 111 -7.13 -0.03 0.40
N GLU A 112 -6.45 0.69 -0.48
CA GLU A 112 -6.31 0.34 -1.88
C GLU A 112 -5.68 -1.05 -2.06
N GLN A 113 -4.60 -1.32 -1.33
CA GLN A 113 -3.87 -2.58 -1.41
C GLN A 113 -4.76 -3.77 -1.04
N ILE A 114 -5.49 -3.69 0.07
CA ILE A 114 -6.32 -4.82 0.52
C ILE A 114 -7.51 -5.03 -0.41
N THR A 115 -8.16 -3.96 -0.86
CA THR A 115 -9.32 -4.08 -1.75
C THR A 115 -8.96 -4.51 -3.17
N THR A 116 -7.69 -4.40 -3.58
CA THR A 116 -7.22 -4.84 -4.90
C THR A 116 -6.49 -6.19 -4.90
N LEU A 117 -5.71 -6.51 -3.85
CA LEU A 117 -5.03 -7.81 -3.74
C LEU A 117 -5.98 -8.94 -3.34
N SER A 118 -6.97 -8.64 -2.50
CA SER A 118 -8.02 -9.63 -2.26
C SER A 118 -8.78 -9.78 -3.57
N THR A 119 -8.85 -10.98 -4.12
CA THR A 119 -9.50 -11.29 -5.39
C THR A 119 -11.03 -11.09 -5.30
N GLY A 120 -11.49 -9.87 -5.04
CA GLY A 120 -12.87 -9.52 -4.70
C GLY A 120 -13.35 -10.02 -3.34
N LYS A 121 -12.45 -10.53 -2.47
CA LYS A 121 -12.82 -11.19 -1.21
C LYS A 121 -12.80 -10.29 0.01
N LYS A 122 -12.27 -9.06 -0.08
CA LYS A 122 -12.26 -8.15 1.07
C LYS A 122 -12.63 -6.74 0.64
N ASN A 123 -13.56 -6.16 1.38
CA ASN A 123 -14.05 -4.81 1.19
C ASN A 123 -13.80 -3.99 2.45
N TRP A 124 -13.44 -2.73 2.25
CA TRP A 124 -13.36 -1.80 3.36
C TRP A 124 -14.74 -1.59 3.99
N ILE A 125 -14.84 -1.67 5.32
CA ILE A 125 -16.12 -1.49 6.02
C ILE A 125 -16.52 -0.01 5.92
N LEU A 126 -17.68 0.26 5.35
CA LEU A 126 -18.20 1.62 5.23
C LEU A 126 -18.76 2.11 6.57
N GLU A 127 -18.73 3.42 6.80
CA GLU A 127 -19.23 4.03 8.04
C GLU A 127 -20.70 3.69 8.33
N GLY A 128 -21.54 3.60 7.29
CA GLY A 128 -22.96 3.24 7.40
C GLY A 128 -23.23 1.75 7.63
N ASP A 129 -22.21 0.88 7.64
CA ASP A 129 -22.38 -0.57 7.82
C ASP A 129 -22.45 -0.95 9.31
N THR A 130 -23.55 -0.54 9.94
CA THR A 130 -23.76 -0.68 11.39
C THR A 130 -23.65 -2.13 11.86
N SER A 131 -24.25 -3.07 11.12
CA SER A 131 -24.23 -4.51 11.44
C SER A 131 -22.81 -5.09 11.48
N THR A 132 -21.98 -4.74 10.49
CA THR A 132 -20.58 -5.20 10.47
C THR A 132 -19.79 -4.58 11.62
N TRP A 133 -19.99 -3.28 11.88
CA TRP A 133 -19.32 -2.61 12.99
C TRP A 133 -19.72 -3.17 14.36
N ASP A 134 -20.99 -3.49 14.58
CA ASP A 134 -21.45 -4.14 15.82
C ASP A 134 -20.80 -5.50 16.02
N THR A 135 -20.64 -6.27 14.95
CA THR A 135 -19.92 -7.56 14.96
C THR A 135 -18.44 -7.38 15.29
N LYS A 136 -17.77 -6.41 14.66
CA LYS A 136 -16.36 -6.08 14.94
C LYS A 136 -16.19 -5.59 16.38
N LYS A 137 -17.10 -4.75 16.87
CA LYS A 137 -17.12 -4.22 18.24
C LYS A 137 -17.26 -5.34 19.28
N ALA A 138 -18.17 -6.29 19.05
CA ALA A 138 -18.33 -7.46 19.91
C ALA A 138 -17.06 -8.32 19.94
N SER A 139 -16.45 -8.54 18.76
CA SER A 139 -15.19 -9.28 18.64
C SER A 139 -14.02 -8.57 19.31
N TYR A 140 -13.98 -7.23 19.23
CA TYR A 140 -12.93 -6.40 19.80
C TYR A 140 -12.89 -6.47 21.34
N LYS A 141 -14.04 -6.62 22.00
CA LYS A 141 -14.12 -6.81 23.46
C LYS A 141 -13.40 -8.07 23.94
N SER A 142 -13.37 -9.09 23.09
CA SER A 142 -12.89 -10.43 23.43
C SER A 142 -11.47 -10.72 22.93
N ILE A 143 -10.73 -9.71 22.46
CA ILE A 143 -9.36 -9.91 21.98
C ILE A 143 -8.45 -10.39 23.12
N PRO A 144 -7.45 -11.25 22.87
CA PRO A 144 -6.37 -11.52 23.82
C PRO A 144 -5.63 -10.24 24.23
N THR A 145 -4.98 -10.23 25.40
CA THR A 145 -4.23 -9.05 25.90
C THR A 145 -3.06 -8.67 24.99
N ASN A 146 -2.53 -9.63 24.23
CA ASN A 146 -1.36 -9.42 23.35
C ASN A 146 -1.75 -9.14 21.89
N ASP A 147 -3.04 -9.08 21.58
CA ASP A 147 -3.50 -8.82 20.22
C ASP A 147 -3.43 -7.32 19.88
N PRO A 148 -3.15 -6.97 18.62
CA PRO A 148 -3.02 -5.59 18.19
C PRO A 148 -4.37 -4.86 18.28
N THR A 149 -4.34 -3.70 18.94
CA THR A 149 -5.48 -2.80 19.18
C THR A 149 -5.46 -1.61 18.24
N LEU A 150 -6.64 -1.12 17.88
CA LEU A 150 -6.78 0.16 17.20
C LEU A 150 -6.43 1.29 18.19
N GLU A 151 -5.59 2.22 17.74
CA GLU A 151 -5.19 3.38 18.53
C GLU A 151 -6.42 4.19 18.97
N GLY A 152 -6.49 4.53 20.26
CA GLY A 152 -7.59 5.30 20.83
C GLY A 152 -8.91 4.53 21.02
N VAL A 153 -8.95 3.22 20.75
CA VAL A 153 -10.13 2.37 20.96
C VAL A 153 -9.95 1.49 22.20
N GLU A 154 -10.76 1.75 23.23
CA GLU A 154 -10.78 0.97 24.46
C GLU A 154 -11.33 -0.45 24.22
N LYS A 155 -10.70 -1.44 24.84
CA LYS A 155 -11.09 -2.84 24.72
C LYS A 155 -12.37 -3.17 25.49
N THR A 156 -12.53 -2.65 26.70
CA THR A 156 -13.67 -2.96 27.58
C THR A 156 -14.98 -2.38 27.04
N ASN A 157 -14.91 -1.17 26.47
CA ASN A 157 -16.05 -0.50 25.88
C ASN A 157 -15.68 0.19 24.55
N PRO A 158 -15.46 -0.58 23.46
CA PRO A 158 -15.12 -0.02 22.17
C PRO A 158 -16.22 0.90 21.63
N ASP A 159 -15.80 2.06 21.15
CA ASP A 159 -16.64 3.03 20.47
C ASP A 159 -16.50 2.86 18.96
N THR A 160 -17.61 2.61 18.27
CA THR A 160 -17.66 2.41 16.82
C THR A 160 -17.10 3.63 16.06
N SER A 161 -17.39 4.84 16.52
CA SER A 161 -16.89 6.07 15.90
C SER A 161 -15.35 6.17 16.00
N LYS A 162 -14.78 5.74 17.12
CA LYS A 162 -13.32 5.67 17.31
C LYS A 162 -12.70 4.56 16.46
N MET A 163 -13.36 3.41 16.33
CA MET A 163 -12.91 2.33 15.44
C MET A 163 -12.87 2.79 13.98
N ILE A 164 -13.93 3.44 13.50
CA ILE A 164 -14.02 4.01 12.15
C ILE A 164 -12.91 5.05 11.95
N SER A 165 -12.72 5.96 12.90
CA SER A 165 -11.67 6.98 12.84
C SER A 165 -10.27 6.36 12.75
N ALA A 166 -9.97 5.38 13.60
CA ALA A 166 -8.69 4.68 13.59
C ALA A 166 -8.46 3.95 12.26
N CYS A 167 -9.47 3.24 11.75
CA CYS A 167 -9.42 2.62 10.44
C CYS A 167 -9.19 3.64 9.31
N ASN A 168 -9.90 4.76 9.29
CA ASN A 168 -9.74 5.78 8.26
C ASN A 168 -8.35 6.44 8.28
N LYS A 169 -7.71 6.57 9.45
CA LYS A 169 -6.31 7.01 9.54
C LYS A 169 -5.37 5.97 8.91
N LEU A 170 -5.52 4.71 9.28
CA LEU A 170 -4.71 3.61 8.75
C LEU A 170 -4.91 3.42 7.23
N ALA A 171 -6.12 3.68 6.72
CA ALA A 171 -6.46 3.59 5.30
C ALA A 171 -5.50 4.38 4.40
N LEU A 172 -4.93 5.47 4.92
CA LEU A 172 -4.08 6.42 4.20
C LEU A 172 -2.58 6.16 4.38
N ILE A 173 -2.18 5.13 5.12
CA ILE A 173 -0.78 4.76 5.32
C ILE A 173 -0.30 3.94 4.10
N PRO A 174 0.95 4.12 3.64
CA PRO A 174 1.47 3.33 2.52
C PRO A 174 1.67 1.87 2.92
N TYR A 175 1.27 0.97 2.03
CA TYR A 175 1.46 -0.46 2.23
C TYR A 175 2.95 -0.84 2.16
N ILE A 176 3.44 -1.50 3.20
CA ILE A 176 4.78 -2.09 3.23
C ILE A 176 4.68 -3.53 2.68
N ASN A 177 4.26 -4.47 3.52
CA ASN A 177 4.06 -5.88 3.18
C ASN A 177 2.92 -6.47 4.05
N THR A 178 2.57 -7.75 3.83
CA THR A 178 1.50 -8.43 4.59
C THR A 178 1.88 -8.74 6.04
N ASP A 179 3.19 -8.72 6.34
CA ASP A 179 3.69 -8.97 7.69
C ASP A 179 3.71 -7.72 8.58
N ASP A 180 3.55 -6.54 7.97
CA ASP A 180 3.47 -5.27 8.65
C ASP A 180 2.29 -5.23 9.64
N ASN A 181 2.54 -4.61 10.80
CA ASN A 181 1.54 -4.53 11.86
C ASN A 181 0.30 -3.74 11.45
N ASN A 182 0.45 -2.67 10.67
CA ASN A 182 -0.70 -1.89 10.21
C ASN A 182 -1.52 -2.70 9.22
N TYR A 183 -0.88 -3.47 8.32
CA TYR A 183 -1.60 -4.38 7.42
C TYR A 183 -2.43 -5.40 8.21
N LYS A 184 -1.83 -6.11 9.16
CA LYS A 184 -2.53 -7.09 10.00
C LYS A 184 -3.68 -6.47 10.79
N LEU A 185 -3.48 -5.24 11.28
CA LEU A 185 -4.48 -4.49 12.04
C LEU A 185 -5.68 -4.10 11.16
N VAL A 186 -5.45 -3.54 9.97
CA VAL A 186 -6.55 -3.18 9.06
C VAL A 186 -7.27 -4.41 8.50
N ASP A 187 -6.54 -5.48 8.19
CA ASP A 187 -7.10 -6.73 7.69
C ASP A 187 -8.03 -7.39 8.70
N LYS A 188 -7.71 -7.25 10.00
CA LYS A 188 -8.54 -7.76 11.07
C LYS A 188 -9.76 -6.89 11.35
N TRP A 189 -9.58 -5.57 11.42
CA TRP A 189 -10.58 -4.68 12.01
C TRP A 189 -11.33 -3.79 11.03
N CYS A 190 -10.74 -3.47 9.89
CA CYS A 190 -11.23 -2.42 9.00
C CYS A 190 -11.86 -2.95 7.71
N VAL A 191 -11.79 -4.27 7.49
CA VAL A 191 -12.34 -4.93 6.31
C VAL A 191 -13.32 -6.05 6.68
N LYS A 192 -14.22 -6.31 5.75
CA LYS A 192 -15.15 -7.44 5.73
C LYS A 192 -14.87 -8.30 4.50
N ASP A 193 -15.25 -9.56 4.57
CA ASP A 193 -15.19 -10.44 3.41
C ASP A 193 -16.30 -10.13 2.40
#